data_AF-A0A9E5NB20-F1
#
_entry.id   AF-A0A9E5NB20-F1
#
_cell.length_a   1.000
_cell.length_b   1.000
_cell.length_c   1.000
_cell.angle_alpha   90.00
_cell.angle_beta   90.00
_cell.angle_gamma   90.00
#
_symmetry.space_group_name_H-M   'P 1'
#
loop_
_entity.id
_entity.type
_entity.pdbx_description
1 polymer ?
#
loop_
_entity_poly.entity_id
_entity_poly.type
_entity_poly.pdbx_seq_one_letter_code
_entity_poly.pdbx_strand_id
1 'polypeptide(L)' 'MALECDFCGDEIEGEPVRKGERAYCCEACAFEAVRSAGCDDRTDSTVARPIAEPIEKREE' A
#
# COMPACT_ATOMS: atom_id res chain seq x y z
N MET A 1 21.79 -6.90 -20.16
CA MET A 1 21.00 -7.30 -18.98
C MET A 1 20.23 -6.08 -18.55
N ALA A 2 18.94 -6.06 -18.88
CA ALA A 2 18.01 -5.05 -18.41
C ALA A 2 17.59 -5.39 -16.99
N LEU A 3 17.40 -4.38 -16.15
CA LEU A 3 16.86 -4.55 -14.81
C LEU A 3 15.37 -4.23 -14.87
N GLU A 4 14.51 -5.08 -14.35
CA GLU A 4 13.06 -4.87 -14.37
C GLU A 4 12.56 -4.33 -13.02
N CYS A 5 11.55 -3.48 -13.06
CA CYS A 5 10.92 -2.92 -11.87
C CYS A 5 10.07 -3.98 -11.16
N ASP A 6 10.36 -4.23 -9.89
CA ASP A 6 9.64 -5.21 -9.06
C ASP A 6 8.16 -4.84 -8.82
N PHE A 7 7.79 -3.57 -9.04
CA PHE A 7 6.42 -3.08 -8.84
C PHE A 7 5.58 -3.04 -10.12
N CYS A 8 6.07 -2.39 -11.19
CA CYS A 8 5.31 -2.22 -12.43
C CYS A 8 5.72 -3.20 -13.55
N GLY A 9 6.86 -3.88 -13.42
CA GLY A 9 7.40 -4.79 -14.43
C GLY A 9 8.09 -4.10 -15.62
N ASP A 10 8.19 -2.77 -15.64
CA ASP A 10 8.87 -2.04 -16.71
C ASP A 10 10.40 -2.20 -16.64
N GLU A 11 11.05 -2.06 -17.79
CA GLU A 11 12.50 -1.97 -17.90
C GLU A 11 13.01 -0.68 -17.26
N ILE A 12 14.03 -0.81 -16.40
CA ILE A 12 14.67 0.30 -15.71
C ILE A 12 15.78 0.85 -16.60
N GLU A 13 15.54 2.02 -17.16
CA GLU A 13 16.53 2.79 -17.90
C GLU A 13 17.32 3.69 -16.94
N GLY A 14 18.57 3.31 -16.64
CA GLY A 14 19.49 4.13 -15.83
C GLY A 14 19.72 3.60 -14.41
N GLU A 15 19.85 4.52 -13.44
CA GLU A 15 20.12 4.16 -12.05
C GLU A 15 18.84 3.73 -11.32
N PRO A 16 18.71 2.45 -10.94
CA PRO A 16 17.51 1.95 -10.28
C PRO A 16 17.43 2.45 -8.84
N VAL A 17 16.21 2.72 -8.37
CA VAL A 17 15.95 2.93 -6.95
C VAL A 17 15.96 1.58 -6.25
N ARG A 18 16.89 1.36 -5.31
CA ARG A 18 17.01 0.10 -4.56
C ARG A 18 16.42 0.25 -3.15
N LYS A 19 15.55 -0.69 -2.77
CA LYS A 19 15.07 -0.86 -1.38
C LYS A 19 15.30 -2.31 -0.97
N GLY A 20 16.36 -2.54 -0.19
CA GLY A 20 16.77 -3.90 0.18
C GLY A 20 17.22 -4.68 -1.04
N GLU A 21 16.60 -5.83 -1.29
CA GLU A 21 16.90 -6.73 -2.41
C GLU A 21 16.10 -6.41 -3.69
N ARG A 22 15.20 -5.42 -3.65
CA ARG A 22 14.31 -5.05 -4.76
C ARG A 22 14.75 -3.78 -5.47
N ALA A 23 14.50 -3.71 -6.77
CA ALA A 23 14.82 -2.58 -7.63
C ALA A 23 13.57 -2.01 -8.33
N TYR A 24 13.53 -0.69 -8.48
CA TYR A 24 12.38 0.03 -9.01
C TYR A 24 12.80 1.09 -10.03
N CYS A 25 11.94 1.35 -11.00
CA CYS A 25 12.16 2.37 -12.04
C CYS A 25 12.10 3.81 -11.50
N CYS A 26 11.37 4.05 -10.40
CA CYS A 26 11.25 5.37 -9.79
C CYS A 26 10.92 5.31 -8.29
N GLU A 27 11.07 6.44 -7.60
CA GLU A 27 10.77 6.56 -6.16
C GLU A 27 9.31 6.25 -5.83
N ALA A 28 8.38 6.59 -6.74
CA ALA A 28 6.95 6.29 -6.57
C ALA A 28 6.70 4.77 -6.53
N CYS A 29 7.26 4.01 -7.48
CA CYS A 29 7.18 2.56 -7.49
C CYS A 29 7.80 1.93 -6.23
N ALA A 30 8.96 2.44 -5.80
CA ALA A 30 9.62 1.97 -4.59
C ALA A 30 8.78 2.23 -3.32
N PHE A 31 8.04 3.34 -3.28
CA PHE A 31 7.22 3.72 -2.13
C PHE A 31 5.90 2.94 -2.07
N GLU A 32 5.22 2.77 -3.20
CA GLU A 32 3.98 2.00 -3.30
C GLU A 32 4.21 0.51 -3.00
N ALA A 33 5.33 -0.05 -3.44
CA ALA A 33 5.70 -1.43 -3.12
C ALA A 33 5.90 -1.65 -1.61
N VAL A 34 6.53 -0.69 -0.91
CA VAL A 34 6.71 -0.74 0.55
C VAL A 34 5.39 -0.58 1.28
N ARG A 35 4.47 0.25 0.79
CA ARG A 35 3.12 0.38 1.37
C ARG A 35 2.28 -0.87 1.20
N SER A 36 2.35 -1.50 0.04
CA SER A 36 1.63 -2.74 -0.27
C SER A 36 2.13 -3.90 0.60
N ALA A 37 3.43 -3.95 0.92
CA ALA A 37 3.98 -4.99 1.80
C ALA A 37 3.56 -4.87 3.28
N GLY A 38 2.94 -3.76 3.70
CA GLY A 38 2.76 -3.42 5.12
C GLY A 38 1.32 -3.37 5.65
N CYS A 39 0.29 -3.57 4.82
CA CYS A 39 -1.10 -3.36 5.26
C CYS A 39 -2.07 -4.53 5.01
N ASP A 40 -1.68 -5.60 4.30
CA ASP A 40 -2.57 -6.74 4.05
C ASP A 40 -2.50 -7.83 5.13
N ASP A 41 -1.46 -7.88 5.96
CA ASP A 41 -1.33 -8.86 7.05
C ASP A 41 -1.79 -8.30 8.42
N ARG A 42 -2.78 -7.41 8.41
CA ARG A 42 -3.65 -7.21 9.58
C ARG A 42 -4.95 -7.95 9.34
N THR A 43 -4.84 -9.27 9.16
CA THR A 43 -5.94 -10.24 9.32
C THR A 43 -6.32 -10.40 10.80
N ASP A 44 -6.28 -9.31 11.57
CA ASP A 44 -6.99 -9.09 12.83
C ASP A 44 -7.56 -7.66 12.81
N SER A 45 -8.12 -7.24 11.67
CA SER A 45 -9.16 -6.22 11.71
C SER A 45 -10.36 -6.85 12.39
N THR A 46 -10.39 -6.78 13.71
CA THR A 46 -11.66 -6.77 14.44
C THR A 46 -12.51 -5.71 13.76
N VAL A 47 -13.49 -6.16 12.97
CA VAL A 47 -14.51 -5.34 12.32
C VAL A 47 -14.96 -4.28 13.33
N ALA A 48 -14.54 -3.03 13.12
CA ALA A 48 -15.07 -1.91 13.88
C ALA A 48 -16.55 -1.84 13.52
N ARG A 49 -17.41 -2.32 14.43
CA ARG A 49 -18.85 -2.23 14.29
C ARG A 49 -19.20 -0.76 14.04
N PRO A 50 -20.03 -0.42 13.04
CA PRO A 50 -20.51 0.95 12.91
C PRO A 50 -21.42 1.23 14.12
N ILE A 51 -20.91 1.94 15.11
CA ILE A 51 -21.76 2.64 16.07
C ILE A 51 -22.31 3.89 15.38
N ALA A 52 -23.28 3.70 14.51
CA ALA A 52 -24.24 4.75 14.22
C ALA A 52 -25.15 4.83 15.44
N GLU A 53 -24.95 5.85 16.27
CA GLU A 53 -25.82 6.14 17.41
C GLU A 53 -27.27 6.32 16.92
N PRO A 54 -28.27 5.68 17.55
CA PRO A 54 -29.67 5.97 17.24
C PRO A 54 -29.97 7.42 17.65
N ILE A 55 -30.31 8.25 16.69
CA ILE A 55 -30.95 9.55 16.92
C ILE A 55 -32.26 9.31 17.69
N GLU A 56 -32.21 9.44 19.02
CA GLU A 56 -33.39 9.55 19.86
C GLU A 56 -34.10 10.86 19.51
N LYS A 57 -35.14 10.77 18.68
CA LYS A 57 -36.11 11.85 18.56
C LYS A 57 -37.04 11.77 19.76
N ARG A 58 -36.72 12.53 20.79
CA ARG A 58 -37.65 13.10 21.78
C ARG A 58 -37.71 14.60 21.50
N GLU A 59 -38.81 15.34 21.56
CA GLU A 59 -40.20 15.16 21.93
C GLU A 59 -40.95 16.39 21.36
N GLU A 60 -42.22 16.21 21.00
CA GLU A 60 -43.37 17.15 21.11
C GLU A 60 -43.39 18.52 20.41
#